data_AF-A0AAV3GH82-F1
#
_entry.id   AF-A0AAV3GH82-F1
#
_cell.length_a   1.000
_cell.length_b   1.000
_cell.length_c   1.000
_cell.angle_alpha   90.00
_cell.angle_beta   90.00
_cell.angle_gamma   90.00
#
_symmetry.space_group_name_H-M   'P 1'
#
loop_
_entity.id
_entity.type
_entity.pdbx_description
1 polymer ?
#
loop_
_entity_poly.entity_id
_entity_poly.type
_entity_poly.pdbx_seq_one_letter_code
_entity_poly.pdbx_strand_id
1 'polypeptide(L)' 'MQIYAHERGNSYGCTYFISLCEEELVITLVWQDNFFTYNKKEVESKINKMKGISSSIKQVIYQFIEKTNYLLYLSYKELH' A
#
# COMPACT_ATOMS: atom_id res chain seq x y z
N MET A 1 6.50 13.61 1.93
CA MET A 1 5.73 12.39 1.64
C MET A 1 4.72 12.75 0.57
N GLN A 2 4.86 12.18 -0.62
CA GLN A 2 3.87 12.31 -1.68
C GLN A 2 3.26 10.93 -1.89
N ILE A 3 1.93 10.89 -1.94
CA ILE A 3 1.20 9.64 -2.09
C ILE A 3 0.35 9.81 -3.32
N TYR A 4 0.49 8.89 -4.25
CA TYR A 4 -0.28 8.92 -5.48
C TYR A 4 -0.56 7.49 -5.93
N ALA A 5 -1.82 7.24 -6.28
CA ALA A 5 -2.27 5.96 -6.78
C ALA A 5 -2.36 6.07 -8.30
N HIS A 6 -1.79 5.09 -9.01
CA HIS A 6 -2.10 4.85 -10.41
C HIS A 6 -2.77 3.50 -10.47
N GLU A 7 -4.03 3.47 -10.87
CA GLU A 7 -4.71 2.23 -11.22
C GLU A 7 -4.00 1.63 -12.44
N ARG A 8 -2.99 0.80 -12.20
CA ARG A 8 -2.42 -0.04 -13.25
C ARG A 8 -3.32 -1.25 -13.35
N GLY A 9 -4.17 -1.26 -14.38
CA GLY A 9 -5.04 -2.37 -14.76
C GLY A 9 -4.25 -3.63 -15.14
N ASN A 10 -3.51 -4.19 -14.18
CA ASN A 10 -2.95 -5.52 -14.27
C ASN A 10 -3.99 -6.52 -13.75
N SER A 11 -3.77 -7.80 -14.06
CA SER A 11 -4.61 -8.93 -13.66
C SER A 11 -4.68 -9.17 -12.13
N TYR A 12 -4.14 -8.27 -11.31
CA TYR A 12 -4.02 -8.37 -9.86
C TYR A 12 -4.58 -7.11 -9.18
N GLY A 13 -5.91 -7.05 -9.04
CA GLY A 13 -6.63 -6.32 -7.98
C GLY A 13 -6.52 -4.79 -7.97
N CYS A 14 -5.36 -4.22 -7.63
CA CYS A 14 -5.07 -2.79 -7.61
C CYS A 14 -3.56 -2.59 -7.31
N THR A 15 -2.96 -1.47 -7.70
CA THR A 15 -1.59 -1.12 -7.29
C THR A 15 -1.51 0.37 -6.94
N TYR A 16 -0.83 0.74 -5.87
CA TYR A 16 -0.59 2.14 -5.50
C TYR A 16 0.82 2.36 -4.96
N PHE A 17 1.24 3.63 -4.92
CA PHE A 17 2.62 4.02 -4.66
C PHE A 17 2.68 5.02 -3.50
N ILE A 18 3.65 4.84 -2.61
CA ILE A 18 3.95 5.76 -1.51
C ILE A 18 5.37 6.27 -1.71
N SER A 19 5.53 7.57 -2.00
CA SER A 19 6.83 8.20 -2.16
C SER A 19 7.28 8.92 -0.88
N LEU A 20 8.44 8.53 -0.38
CA LEU A 20 9.03 9.04 0.85
C LEU A 20 10.56 9.01 0.76
N CYS A 21 11.22 10.11 1.13
CA CYS A 21 12.69 10.19 1.22
C CYS A 21 13.42 9.72 -0.05
N GLU A 22 12.92 10.12 -1.23
CA GLU A 22 13.46 9.71 -2.55
C GLU A 22 13.32 8.20 -2.86
N GLU A 23 12.68 7.44 -1.97
CA GLU A 23 12.31 6.05 -2.18
C GLU A 23 10.82 5.93 -2.53
N GLU A 24 10.47 4.91 -3.31
CA GLU A 24 9.10 4.59 -3.67
C GLU A 24 8.73 3.19 -3.18
N LEU A 25 7.67 3.13 -2.38
CA LEU A 25 7.08 1.89 -1.91
C LEU A 25 5.89 1.53 -2.80
N VAL A 26 6.07 0.45 -3.55
CA VAL A 26 5.01 -0.15 -4.39
C VAL A 26 4.18 -1.11 -3.55
N ILE A 27 2.86 -0.88 -3.50
CA ILE A 27 1.89 -1.75 -2.84
C ILE A 27 0.99 -2.38 -3.89
N THR A 28 1.17 -3.69 -4.11
CA THR A 28 0.31 -4.49 -4.99
C THR A 28 -0.75 -5.19 -4.15
N LEU A 29 -2.02 -4.96 -4.50
CA LEU A 29 -3.17 -5.57 -3.84
C LEU A 29 -3.72 -6.74 -4.66
N VAL A 30 -4.04 -7.82 -3.99
CA VAL A 30 -4.73 -8.98 -4.57
C VAL A 30 -6.08 -9.11 -3.89
N TRP A 31 -7.14 -9.27 -4.67
CA TRP A 31 -8.46 -9.57 -4.11
C TRP A 31 -8.52 -11.05 -3.70
N GLN A 32 -8.68 -11.32 -2.42
CA GLN A 32 -8.79 -12.68 -1.86
C GLN A 32 -9.81 -12.67 -0.73
N ASP A 33 -10.71 -13.67 -0.69
CA ASP A 33 -11.68 -13.85 0.39
C ASP A 33 -12.53 -12.60 0.71
N ASN A 34 -12.95 -11.86 -0.33
CA ASN A 34 -13.69 -10.59 -0.23
C ASN A 34 -12.92 -9.42 0.41
N PHE A 35 -11.59 -9.46 0.44
CA PHE A 35 -10.76 -8.35 0.90
C PHE A 35 -9.54 -8.15 0.00
N PHE A 36 -8.97 -6.94 0.01
CA PHE A 36 -7.67 -6.69 -0.60
C PHE A 36 -6.55 -7.08 0.37
N THR A 37 -5.66 -7.97 -0.08
CA THR A 37 -4.46 -8.39 0.64
C THR A 37 -3.20 -7.89 -0.08
N TYR A 38 -2.10 -7.73 0.66
CA TYR A 38 -0.80 -7.33 0.10
C TYR A 38 0.32 -8.18 0.70
N ASN A 39 1.47 -8.22 0.03
CA ASN A 39 2.64 -8.92 0.54
C ASN A 39 3.30 -8.13 1.69
N LYS A 40 2.80 -8.35 2.91
CA LYS A 40 3.30 -7.67 4.11
C LYS A 40 4.81 -7.86 4.33
N LYS A 41 5.35 -9.05 4.07
CA LYS A 41 6.79 -9.33 4.25
C LYS A 41 7.66 -8.49 3.31
N GLU A 42 7.23 -8.34 2.06
CA GLU A 42 7.94 -7.50 1.09
C GLU A 42 7.90 -6.02 1.50
N VAL A 43 6.72 -5.54 1.90
CA VAL A 43 6.52 -4.17 2.37
C VAL A 43 7.38 -3.89 3.61
N GLU A 44 7.36 -4.76 4.61
CA GLU A 44 8.20 -4.64 5.81
C GLU A 44 9.69 -4.63 5.46
N SER A 45 10.14 -5.48 4.52
CA SER A 45 11.53 -5.50 4.07
C SER A 45 11.95 -4.17 3.43
N LYS A 46 11.11 -3.57 2.59
CA LYS A 46 11.37 -2.26 1.97
C LYS A 46 11.39 -1.15 3.00
N ILE A 47 10.39 -1.06 3.86
CA ILE A 47 10.32 -0.05 4.94
C ILE A 47 11.52 -0.16 5.90
N ASN A 48 12.01 -1.36 6.17
CA ASN A 48 13.19 -1.55 7.03
C ASN A 48 14.51 -1.16 6.36
N LYS A 49 14.57 -1.14 5.03
CA LYS A 49 15.75 -0.70 4.26
C LYS A 49 15.78 0.82 4.04
N MET A 50 14.64 1.50 4.15
CA MET A 50 14.54 2.96 4.01
C MET A 50 15.45 3.66 5.02
N LYS A 51 16.40 4.44 4.51
CA LYS A 51 17.33 5.19 5.36
C LYS A 51 16.67 6.48 5.86
N GLY A 52 16.99 6.85 7.10
CA GLY A 52 16.54 8.14 7.66
C GLY A 52 15.10 8.18 8.13
N ILE A 53 14.37 7.06 8.15
CA ILE A 53 13.01 7.00 8.71
C ILE A 53 13.00 6.42 10.13
N SER A 54 12.34 7.11 11.05
CA SER A 54 12.18 6.67 12.44
C SER A 54 11.11 5.56 12.55
N SER A 55 11.08 4.85 13.68
CA SER A 55 10.03 3.88 13.98
C SER A 55 8.62 4.49 13.96
N SER A 56 8.47 5.75 14.36
CA SER A 56 7.19 6.47 14.29
C SER A 56 6.74 6.68 12.84
N ILE A 57 7.65 7.04 11.94
CA ILE A 57 7.34 7.16 10.51
C ILE A 57 6.97 5.80 9.92
N LYS A 58 7.68 4.73 10.28
CA LYS A 58 7.32 3.36 9.87
C LYS A 58 5.89 3.01 10.30
N GLN A 59 5.50 3.32 11.53
CA GLN A 59 4.16 3.10 12.04
C GLN A 59 3.10 3.88 11.25
N VAL A 60 3.37 5.14 10.90
CA VAL A 60 2.49 5.96 10.06
C VAL A 60 2.31 5.34 8.67
N ILE A 61 3.38 4.82 8.05
CA ILE A 61 3.29 4.13 6.76
C ILE A 61 2.38 2.90 6.85
N TYR A 62 2.54 2.06 7.88
CA TYR A 62 1.67 0.89 8.07
C TYR A 62 0.20 1.30 8.26
N GLN A 63 -0.08 2.28 9.11
CA GLN A 63 -1.44 2.78 9.31
C GLN A 63 -2.04 3.35 8.02
N PHE A 64 -1.22 4.01 7.21
CA PHE A 64 -1.63 4.54 5.92
C PHE A 64 -2.02 3.42 4.94
N ILE A 65 -1.21 2.37 4.85
CA ILE A 65 -1.48 1.19 4.00
C ILE A 65 -2.81 0.54 4.41
N GLU A 66 -3.01 0.26 5.70
CA GLU A 66 -4.24 -0.37 6.19
C GLU A 66 -5.50 0.48 5.87
N LYS A 67 -5.42 1.81 6.09
CA LYS A 67 -6.54 2.71 5.78
C LYS A 67 -6.82 2.78 4.28
N THR A 68 -5.77 2.82 3.45
CA THR A 68 -5.91 2.88 1.99
C THR A 68 -6.54 1.60 1.46
N ASN A 69 -6.09 0.44 1.93
CA ASN A 69 -6.67 -0.85 1.53
C ASN A 69 -8.15 -0.95 1.92
N TYR A 70 -8.51 -0.46 3.12
CA TYR A 70 -9.91 -0.42 3.56
C TYR A 70 -10.78 0.49 2.69
N LEU A 71 -10.29 1.70 2.35
CA LEU A 71 -11.00 2.61 1.45
C LEU A 71 -11.19 1.99 0.05
N LEU A 72 -10.15 1.36 -0.49
CA LEU A 72 -10.24 0.66 -1.78
C LEU A 72 -11.22 -0.51 -1.74
N TYR A 73 -11.24 -1.26 -0.64
CA TYR A 73 -12.25 -2.32 -0.44
C TYR A 73 -13.67 -1.77 -0.46
N LEU A 74 -13.94 -0.66 0.24
CA LEU A 74 -15.25 -0.02 0.22
C LEU A 74 -15.64 0.43 -1.20
N SER A 75 -14.72 1.10 -1.91
CA SER A 75 -14.97 1.53 -3.29
C SER A 75 -15.24 0.36 -4.23
N TYR A 76 -14.54 -0.76 -4.09
CA TYR A 76 -14.76 -1.95 -4.92
C TYR A 76 -16.11 -2.62 -4.59
N LYS A 77 -16.49 -2.70 -3.31
CA LYS A 77 -17.76 -3.28 -2.86
C LYS A 77 -18.98 -2.42 -3.23
N GLU A 78 -18.83 -1.11 -3.35
CA GLU A 78 -19.93 -0.25 -3.84
C GLU A 78 -20.19 -0.43 -5.34
N LEU A 79 -19.20 -0.92 -6.09
CA LEU A 79 -19.29 -1.13 -7.54
C LEU A 79 -19.74 -2.55 -7.95
N HIS A 80 -19.68 -3.53 -7.04
CA HIS A 80 -19.95 -4.96 -7.28
C HIS A 80 -20.81 -5.60 -6.21
#